data_AF-A0A2V6L4R0-F1
#
_entry.id   AF-A0A2V6L4R0-F1
#
_cell.length_a   1.000
_cell.length_b   1.000
_cell.length_c   1.000
_cell.angle_alpha   90.00
_cell.angle_beta   90.00
_cell.angle_gamma   90.00
#
_symmetry.space_group_name_H-M   'P 1'
#
loop_
_entity.id
_entity.type
_entity.pdbx_description
1 polymer ?
#
loop_
_entity_poly.entity_id
_entity_poly.type
_entity_poly.pdbx_seq_one_letter_code
_entity_poly.pdbx_strand_id
1 'polypeptide(L)'
;MIAGRIPKNSTIEASLHLAEDVDLLMANSSSTEQPAWQRNPVFEFFASLKLAVVLLAVLIVAAIAGTIYESSFDAKVARSYVYGAPWFNIWLVLLGANLAASALSRWPWRKHHLAFLITHLGIITLLIGSLIGRIWGIEGTITLFKGESPTNRLLADQRQLRVHDVDGVVKAYPAEFLHHPPTPQHPRNLGQLASGARLQIVDYATAIEGKLNPKPLANGGAPALHFTISTAMMNQRLESWLLADDPQHGNFSMGLANIELKRGSAPNAAKGTGDSPNRLEASESARFREATTGQASRSEAIELEESVFAFSKAPEEQIGRVAKGGGTGAKVRLEPPQSENKERVLISLNGKEVSFDVAENLGRDVEIRGTPYTLKIENYWPDFRIRDGKPSSVTDRPNNPAVLVTIRGRGVPATETASNPHGAGTEFNATGGPPAMPASGADALNHLTLFVADDGAITYELASRKNGKSSGKIDMSKPLPTGWADWQLVVDKAMPHAGQWMDFTPVKAEKT
;
A
#
# COMPACT_ATOMS: atom_id res chain seq x y z
N MET A 1 -6.89 91.87 -54.45
CA MET A 1 -8.14 91.19 -54.06
C MET A 1 -7.75 89.78 -53.60
N ILE A 2 -7.95 89.30 -52.37
CA ILE A 2 -8.62 89.78 -51.17
C ILE A 2 -7.78 89.25 -49.99
N ALA A 3 -7.50 90.11 -49.02
CA ALA A 3 -6.92 89.73 -47.75
C ALA A 3 -7.98 89.04 -46.87
N GLY A 4 -7.66 87.87 -46.33
CA GLY A 4 -8.50 87.14 -45.37
C GLY A 4 -7.67 86.75 -44.15
N ARG A 5 -7.86 87.48 -43.06
CA ARG A 5 -7.17 87.34 -41.76
C ARG A 5 -7.71 86.10 -41.03
N ILE A 6 -6.87 85.10 -40.78
CA ILE A 6 -7.22 83.95 -39.92
C ILE A 6 -7.02 84.36 -38.44
N PRO A 7 -8.01 84.19 -37.55
CA PRO A 7 -7.89 84.57 -36.14
C PRO A 7 -6.94 83.64 -35.36
N LYS A 8 -6.08 84.25 -34.53
CA LYS A 8 -5.18 83.57 -33.59
C LYS A 8 -5.98 82.90 -32.45
N ASN A 9 -5.82 81.59 -32.31
CA ASN A 9 -5.47 80.83 -31.10
C ASN A 9 -6.03 81.22 -29.70
N SER A 10 -7.23 81.78 -29.56
CA SER A 10 -7.79 82.09 -28.23
C SER A 10 -8.44 80.88 -27.51
N THR A 11 -8.84 79.84 -28.23
CA THR A 11 -9.58 78.70 -27.66
C THR A 11 -8.67 77.63 -27.03
N ILE A 12 -7.42 77.51 -27.50
CA ILE A 12 -6.46 76.53 -26.98
C ILE A 12 -5.81 77.05 -25.68
N GLU A 13 -5.50 78.35 -25.59
CA GLU A 13 -4.92 78.91 -24.36
C GLU A 13 -5.94 78.96 -23.20
N ALA A 14 -7.22 79.22 -23.49
CA ALA A 14 -8.27 79.20 -22.46
C ALA A 14 -8.54 77.80 -21.90
N SER A 15 -8.39 76.75 -22.72
CA SER A 15 -8.55 75.36 -22.29
C SER A 15 -7.31 74.81 -21.58
N LEU A 16 -6.11 75.29 -21.94
CA LEU A 16 -4.88 75.01 -21.19
C LEU A 16 -4.92 75.66 -19.79
N HIS A 17 -5.30 76.94 -19.70
CA HIS A 17 -5.40 77.63 -18.41
C HIS A 17 -6.46 77.04 -17.49
N LEU A 18 -7.60 76.59 -18.03
CA LEU A 18 -8.63 75.88 -17.25
C LEU A 18 -8.16 74.49 -16.78
N ALA A 19 -7.36 73.77 -17.56
CA ALA A 19 -6.80 72.49 -17.15
C ALA A 19 -5.70 72.66 -16.07
N GLU A 20 -4.85 73.68 -16.21
CA GLU A 20 -3.81 74.01 -15.23
C GLU A 20 -4.39 74.55 -13.91
N ASP A 21 -5.43 75.40 -13.96
CA ASP A 21 -6.11 75.88 -12.75
C ASP A 21 -6.92 74.78 -12.04
N VAL A 22 -7.47 73.81 -12.78
CA VAL A 22 -8.16 72.64 -12.19
C VAL A 22 -7.14 71.68 -11.56
N ASP A 23 -5.99 71.45 -12.20
CA ASP A 23 -4.92 70.63 -11.61
C ASP A 23 -4.26 71.32 -10.40
N LEU A 24 -4.13 72.65 -10.39
CA LEU A 24 -3.61 73.40 -9.24
C LEU A 24 -4.62 73.50 -8.08
N LEU A 25 -5.93 73.57 -8.36
CA LEU A 25 -6.97 73.48 -7.33
C LEU A 25 -7.10 72.06 -6.77
N MET A 26 -6.88 71.01 -7.59
CA MET A 26 -6.82 69.61 -7.14
C MET A 26 -5.52 69.30 -6.36
N ALA A 27 -4.41 69.98 -6.66
CA ALA A 27 -3.15 69.82 -5.92
C ALA A 27 -3.16 70.53 -4.56
N ASN A 28 -3.93 71.61 -4.40
CA ASN A 28 -4.01 72.39 -3.15
C ASN A 28 -5.24 72.09 -2.27
N SER A 29 -6.07 71.11 -2.62
CA SER A 29 -7.19 70.67 -1.79
C SER A 29 -7.11 69.19 -1.42
N SER A 30 -6.31 68.88 -0.38
CA SER A 30 -6.50 67.75 0.59
C SER A 30 -5.22 67.20 1.23
N SER A 31 -4.13 67.96 1.31
CA SER A 31 -2.97 67.57 2.12
C SER A 31 -3.19 67.69 3.65
N THR A 32 -4.38 68.10 4.10
CA THR A 32 -4.72 68.30 5.53
C THR A 32 -5.76 67.34 6.11
N GLU A 33 -6.36 66.43 5.33
CA GLU A 33 -7.43 65.52 5.82
C GLU A 33 -7.03 64.04 5.99
N GLN A 34 -5.82 63.64 5.62
CA GLN A 34 -5.39 62.25 5.83
C GLN A 34 -4.96 62.01 7.30
N PRO A 35 -5.54 61.00 7.99
CA PRO A 35 -5.13 60.61 9.34
C PRO A 35 -3.63 60.35 9.46
N ALA A 36 -3.02 60.74 10.59
CA ALA A 36 -1.58 60.62 10.82
C ALA A 36 -1.01 59.20 10.64
N TRP A 37 -1.82 58.16 10.85
CA TRP A 37 -1.42 56.76 10.66
C TRP A 37 -1.26 56.36 9.18
N GLN A 38 -1.93 57.04 8.25
CA GLN A 38 -1.80 56.77 6.81
C GLN A 38 -0.47 57.27 6.25
N ARG A 39 0.17 58.23 6.92
CA ARG A 39 1.48 58.81 6.54
C ARG A 39 2.67 58.01 7.08
N ASN A 40 2.43 56.89 7.75
CA ASN A 40 3.50 56.04 8.25
C ASN A 40 4.17 55.33 7.06
N PRO A 41 5.50 55.45 6.86
CA PRO A 41 6.19 54.83 5.74
C PRO A 41 6.03 53.30 5.69
N VAL A 42 5.83 52.66 6.85
CA VAL A 42 5.52 51.23 6.93
C VAL A 42 4.14 50.95 6.33
N PHE A 43 3.15 51.77 6.65
CA PHE A 43 1.80 51.62 6.10
C PHE A 43 1.76 51.86 4.59
N GLU A 44 2.44 52.89 4.09
CA GLU A 44 2.56 53.15 2.64
C GLU A 44 3.27 52.02 1.90
N PHE A 45 4.32 51.43 2.50
CA PHE A 45 4.99 50.26 1.95
C PHE A 45 4.03 49.07 1.81
N PHE A 46 3.30 48.74 2.87
CA PHE A 46 2.31 47.66 2.82
C PHE A 46 1.12 47.98 1.92
N ALA A 47 0.74 49.25 1.72
CA ALA A 47 -0.34 49.64 0.80
C ALA A 47 0.12 49.75 -0.68
N SER A 48 1.39 49.48 -0.98
CA SER A 48 1.97 49.71 -2.31
C SER A 48 1.47 48.72 -3.37
N LEU A 49 1.12 49.26 -4.55
CA LEU A 49 0.81 48.46 -5.74
C LEU A 49 2.01 47.64 -6.23
N LYS A 50 3.23 48.19 -6.12
CA LYS A 50 4.46 47.50 -6.55
C LYS A 50 4.68 46.24 -5.71
N LEU A 51 4.46 46.34 -4.40
CA LEU A 51 4.53 45.19 -3.50
C LEU A 51 3.48 44.14 -3.86
N ALA A 52 2.23 44.56 -4.09
CA ALA A 52 1.14 43.67 -4.54
C ALA A 52 1.53 42.85 -5.79
N VAL A 53 2.08 43.51 -6.82
CA VAL A 53 2.48 42.84 -8.07
C VAL A 53 3.59 41.81 -7.82
N VAL A 54 4.58 42.14 -6.99
CA VAL A 54 5.67 41.19 -6.65
C VAL A 54 5.14 40.00 -5.85
N LEU A 55 4.34 40.26 -4.81
CA LEU A 55 3.71 39.21 -3.99
C LEU A 55 2.89 38.24 -4.85
N LEU A 56 2.06 38.80 -5.74
CA LEU A 56 1.21 38.01 -6.63
C LEU A 56 2.04 37.21 -7.63
N ALA A 57 3.07 37.82 -8.25
CA ALA A 57 3.94 37.13 -9.21
C ALA A 57 4.66 35.94 -8.56
N VAL A 58 5.22 36.11 -7.36
CA VAL A 58 5.89 35.03 -6.63
C VAL A 58 4.90 33.93 -6.27
N LEU A 59 3.71 34.27 -5.76
CA LEU A 59 2.69 33.28 -5.42
C LEU A 59 2.14 32.53 -6.65
N ILE A 60 2.03 33.20 -7.82
CA ILE A 60 1.66 32.54 -9.08
C ILE A 60 2.75 31.56 -9.51
N VAL A 61 4.03 31.96 -9.51
CA VAL A 61 5.14 31.06 -9.87
C VAL A 61 5.20 29.87 -8.90
N ALA A 62 5.04 30.13 -7.60
CA ALA A 62 4.96 29.10 -6.58
C ALA A 62 3.79 28.13 -6.81
N ALA A 63 2.60 28.63 -7.14
CA ALA A 63 1.43 27.81 -7.43
C ALA A 63 1.64 26.96 -8.70
N ILE A 64 2.19 27.55 -9.77
CA ILE A 64 2.55 26.81 -11.00
C ILE A 64 3.54 25.69 -10.68
N ALA A 65 4.60 25.99 -9.95
CA ALA A 65 5.57 25.00 -9.51
C ALA A 65 4.91 23.91 -8.65
N GLY A 66 4.06 24.27 -7.70
CA GLY A 66 3.28 23.35 -6.87
C GLY A 66 2.45 22.38 -7.71
N THR A 67 1.72 22.87 -8.70
CA THR A 67 0.92 22.05 -9.62
C THR A 67 1.77 21.09 -10.46
N ILE A 68 2.96 21.51 -10.90
CA ILE A 68 3.89 20.63 -11.65
C ILE A 68 4.45 19.54 -10.74
N TYR A 69 4.80 19.88 -9.49
CA TYR A 69 5.27 18.88 -8.52
C TYR A 69 4.19 17.86 -8.17
N GLU A 70 2.94 18.30 -8.05
CA GLU A 70 1.78 17.43 -7.79
C GLU A 70 1.58 16.43 -8.92
N SER A 71 1.65 16.88 -10.18
CA SER A 71 1.48 16.00 -11.34
C SER A 71 2.67 15.05 -11.58
N SER A 72 3.87 15.38 -11.07
CA SER A 72 5.09 14.61 -11.34
C SER A 72 5.46 13.60 -10.26
N PHE A 73 5.21 13.91 -8.98
CA PHE A 73 5.71 13.11 -7.86
C PHE A 73 4.59 12.54 -7.00
N ASP A 74 3.74 13.40 -6.44
CA ASP A 74 2.51 13.07 -5.70
C ASP A 74 1.90 14.36 -5.12
N ALA A 75 0.58 14.40 -4.92
CA ALA A 75 -0.10 15.52 -4.26
C ALA A 75 0.39 15.77 -2.83
N LYS A 76 0.79 14.72 -2.10
CA LYS A 76 1.31 14.81 -0.73
C LYS A 76 2.67 15.50 -0.66
N VAL A 77 3.51 15.31 -1.68
CA VAL A 77 4.82 15.97 -1.78
C VAL A 77 4.65 17.45 -2.10
N ALA A 78 3.83 17.80 -3.10
CA ALA A 78 3.56 19.20 -3.43
C ALA A 78 2.96 19.97 -2.25
N ARG A 79 2.04 19.34 -1.52
CA ARG A 79 1.47 19.91 -0.31
C ARG A 79 2.51 20.16 0.78
N SER A 80 3.41 19.24 1.07
CA SER A 80 4.38 19.44 2.15
C SER A 80 5.44 20.49 1.81
N TYR A 81 5.94 20.50 0.57
CA TYR A 81 7.08 21.33 0.18
C TYR A 81 6.72 22.73 -0.37
N VAL A 82 5.53 22.89 -0.95
CA VAL A 82 5.08 24.17 -1.52
C VAL A 82 4.02 24.79 -0.63
N TYR A 83 2.80 24.23 -0.64
CA TYR A 83 1.66 24.85 0.03
C TYR A 83 1.79 24.83 1.56
N GLY A 84 2.41 23.78 2.09
CA GLY A 84 2.67 23.47 3.49
C GLY A 84 3.79 24.30 4.10
N ALA A 85 4.73 24.74 3.27
CA ALA A 85 6.02 25.20 3.73
C ALA A 85 5.96 26.61 4.38
N PRO A 86 6.82 26.87 5.38
CA PRO A 86 6.85 28.17 6.08
C PRO A 86 7.05 29.35 5.14
N TRP A 87 7.86 29.20 4.09
CA TRP A 87 8.12 30.28 3.13
C TRP A 87 6.83 30.71 2.42
N PHE A 88 6.05 29.77 1.87
CA PHE A 88 4.82 30.07 1.15
C PHE A 88 3.79 30.73 2.07
N ASN A 89 3.75 30.30 3.33
CA ASN A 89 2.87 30.90 4.35
C ASN A 89 3.24 32.34 4.65
N ILE A 90 4.54 32.65 4.77
CA ILE A 90 5.00 34.04 4.96
C ILE A 90 4.54 34.91 3.79
N TRP A 91 4.66 34.43 2.55
CA TRP A 91 4.18 35.15 1.36
C TRP A 91 2.66 35.36 1.36
N LEU A 92 1.87 34.37 1.78
CA LEU A 92 0.42 34.52 1.92
C LEU A 92 0.03 35.53 3.00
N VAL A 93 0.72 35.54 4.14
CA VAL A 93 0.48 36.53 5.21
C VAL A 93 0.84 37.93 4.74
N LEU A 94 1.96 38.09 4.03
CA LEU A 94 2.35 39.37 3.43
C LEU A 94 1.33 39.86 2.39
N LEU A 95 0.78 38.96 1.57
CA LEU A 95 -0.31 39.28 0.65
C LEU A 95 -1.56 39.75 1.41
N GLY A 96 -1.98 39.03 2.45
CA GLY A 96 -3.11 39.44 3.29
C GLY A 96 -2.92 40.81 3.93
N ALA A 97 -1.73 41.07 4.49
CA ALA A 97 -1.38 42.37 5.06
C ALA A 97 -1.40 43.49 4.01
N ASN A 98 -0.88 43.24 2.81
CA ASN A 98 -0.90 44.18 1.70
C ASN A 98 -2.34 44.51 1.24
N LEU A 99 -3.22 43.52 1.09
CA LEU A 99 -4.62 43.75 0.73
C LEU A 99 -5.36 44.55 1.82
N ALA A 100 -5.11 44.24 3.09
CA ALA A 100 -5.73 44.96 4.20
C ALA A 100 -5.26 46.43 4.25
N ALA A 101 -3.95 46.69 4.12
CA ALA A 101 -3.40 48.03 4.08
C ALA A 101 -3.90 48.81 2.85
N SER A 102 -3.96 48.18 1.67
CA SER A 102 -4.52 48.76 0.45
C SER A 102 -6.00 49.15 0.62
N ALA A 103 -6.81 48.28 1.24
CA ALA A 103 -8.21 48.59 1.54
C ALA A 103 -8.37 49.77 2.52
N LEU A 104 -7.55 49.79 3.58
CA LEU A 104 -7.55 50.84 4.61
C LEU A 104 -6.98 52.18 4.11
N SER A 105 -6.09 52.17 3.12
CA SER A 105 -5.46 53.39 2.58
C SER A 105 -6.48 54.37 1.98
N ARG A 106 -7.66 53.88 1.59
CA ARG A 106 -8.76 54.66 1.00
C ARG A 106 -9.82 55.09 2.01
N TRP A 107 -9.52 54.96 3.30
CA TRP A 107 -10.38 55.43 4.37
C TRP A 107 -10.30 56.97 4.46
N PRO A 108 -11.42 57.71 4.61
CA PRO A 108 -12.80 57.23 4.78
C PRO A 108 -13.46 56.78 3.47
N TRP A 109 -14.09 55.60 3.49
CA TRP A 109 -14.68 54.99 2.30
C TRP A 109 -15.92 55.75 1.80
N ARG A 110 -15.94 56.10 0.51
CA ARG A 110 -17.07 56.74 -0.17
C ARG A 110 -17.81 55.72 -1.03
N LYS A 111 -19.05 56.02 -1.44
CA LYS A 111 -19.90 55.10 -2.23
C LYS A 111 -19.24 54.55 -3.51
N HIS A 112 -18.38 55.34 -4.17
CA HIS A 112 -17.65 54.91 -5.36
C HIS A 112 -16.55 53.87 -5.08
N HIS A 113 -16.10 53.71 -3.83
CA HIS A 113 -15.13 52.68 -3.43
C HIS A 113 -15.77 51.33 -3.12
N LEU A 114 -17.10 51.21 -3.22
CA LEU A 114 -17.83 50.02 -2.80
C LEU A 114 -17.35 48.73 -3.50
N ALA A 115 -17.25 48.74 -4.83
CA ALA A 115 -16.81 47.57 -5.60
C ALA A 115 -15.37 47.16 -5.25
N PHE A 116 -14.48 48.13 -5.09
CA PHE A 116 -13.11 47.90 -4.66
C PHE A 116 -13.06 47.26 -3.26
N LEU A 117 -13.82 47.81 -2.31
CA LEU A 117 -13.85 47.34 -0.93
C LEU A 117 -14.44 45.94 -0.82
N ILE A 118 -15.56 45.65 -1.50
CA ILE A 118 -16.17 44.32 -1.53
C ILE A 118 -15.18 43.27 -2.03
N THR A 119 -14.44 43.58 -3.11
CA THR A 119 -13.47 42.65 -3.68
C THR A 119 -12.34 42.34 -2.69
N HIS A 120 -11.76 43.36 -2.06
CA HIS A 120 -10.66 43.17 -1.12
C HIS A 120 -11.11 42.46 0.15
N LEU A 121 -12.26 42.86 0.71
CA LEU A 121 -12.83 42.20 1.89
C LEU A 121 -13.21 40.74 1.59
N GLY A 122 -13.70 40.44 0.39
CA GLY A 122 -13.98 39.06 -0.04
C GLY A 122 -12.73 38.20 -0.04
N ILE A 123 -11.63 38.68 -0.66
CA ILE A 123 -10.36 37.95 -0.69
C ILE A 123 -9.78 37.80 0.71
N ILE A 124 -9.79 38.85 1.54
CA ILE A 124 -9.33 38.80 2.93
C ILE A 124 -10.14 37.77 3.73
N THR A 125 -11.45 37.73 3.56
CA THR A 125 -12.33 36.76 4.23
C THR A 125 -11.99 35.33 3.83
N LEU A 126 -11.76 35.07 2.53
CA LEU A 126 -11.32 33.75 2.04
C LEU A 126 -9.96 33.35 2.61
N LEU A 127 -9.00 34.28 2.66
CA LEU A 127 -7.66 34.02 3.23
C LEU A 127 -7.74 33.68 4.72
N ILE A 128 -8.54 34.42 5.49
CA ILE A 128 -8.75 34.15 6.92
C ILE A 128 -9.42 32.79 7.11
N GLY A 129 -10.48 32.49 6.34
CA GLY A 129 -11.17 31.20 6.40
C GLY A 129 -10.24 30.02 6.07
N SER A 130 -9.41 30.18 5.02
CA SER A 130 -8.38 29.20 4.66
C SER A 130 -7.35 29.00 5.78
N LEU A 131 -6.90 30.08 6.42
CA LEU A 131 -5.94 30.01 7.53
C LEU A 131 -6.55 29.28 8.75
N ILE A 132 -7.82 29.56 9.09
CA ILE A 132 -8.53 28.87 10.17
C ILE A 132 -8.65 27.39 9.86
N GLY A 133 -9.13 27.04 8.67
CA GLY A 133 -9.25 25.65 8.22
C GLY A 133 -7.90 24.93 8.19
N ARG A 134 -6.81 25.65 7.98
CA ARG A 134 -5.46 25.07 8.00
C ARG A 134 -4.91 24.81 9.40
N ILE A 135 -5.16 25.71 10.35
CA ILE A 135 -4.63 25.59 11.72
C ILE A 135 -5.47 24.58 12.53
N TRP A 136 -6.79 24.57 12.33
CA TRP A 136 -7.72 23.78 13.13
C TRP A 136 -8.52 22.74 12.36
N GLY A 137 -8.44 22.73 11.02
CA GLY A 137 -9.21 21.77 10.22
C GLY A 137 -8.63 20.38 10.29
N ILE A 138 -9.53 19.41 10.20
CA ILE A 138 -9.22 17.99 10.08
C ILE A 138 -9.64 17.59 8.68
N GLU A 139 -8.72 16.98 7.95
CA GLU A 139 -8.99 16.47 6.62
C GLU A 139 -9.06 14.95 6.63
N GLY A 140 -9.95 14.43 5.79
CA GLY A 140 -10.11 13.00 5.59
C GLY A 140 -11.27 12.74 4.64
N THR A 141 -11.49 11.46 4.38
CA THR A 141 -12.55 10.97 3.51
C THR A 141 -13.65 10.33 4.36
N ILE A 142 -14.89 10.50 3.93
CA ILE A 142 -16.04 9.81 4.50
C ILE A 142 -16.73 9.06 3.37
N THR A 143 -16.90 7.75 3.54
CA THR A 143 -17.67 6.95 2.59
C THR A 143 -19.14 7.04 2.97
N LEU A 144 -19.95 7.58 2.06
CA LEU A 144 -21.39 7.69 2.21
C LEU A 144 -22.06 6.55 1.44
N PHE A 145 -22.90 5.76 2.12
CA PHE A 145 -23.72 4.74 1.48
C PHE A 145 -25.14 5.26 1.28
N LYS A 146 -25.72 5.01 0.10
CA LYS A 146 -27.08 5.46 -0.23
C LYS A 146 -28.10 4.79 0.69
N GLY A 147 -28.86 5.59 1.44
CA GLY A 147 -29.89 5.11 2.37
C GLY A 147 -29.39 4.79 3.78
N GLU A 148 -28.09 4.87 4.03
CA GLU A 148 -27.51 4.72 5.37
C GLU A 148 -27.27 6.09 6.02
N SER A 149 -27.30 6.12 7.36
CA SER A 149 -26.85 7.32 8.09
C SER A 149 -25.33 7.48 7.90
N PRO A 150 -24.83 8.72 7.74
CA PRO A 150 -23.40 8.97 7.67
C PRO A 150 -22.67 8.31 8.83
N THR A 151 -21.55 7.66 8.54
CA THR A 151 -20.70 7.14 9.61
C THR A 151 -20.08 8.32 10.35
N ASN A 152 -20.21 8.39 11.68
CA ASN A 152 -19.53 9.41 12.52
C ASN A 152 -18.02 9.10 12.64
N ARG A 153 -17.38 8.75 11.52
CA ARG A 153 -15.98 8.35 11.43
C ARG A 153 -15.40 8.95 10.15
N LEU A 154 -14.29 9.67 10.31
CA LEU A 154 -13.51 10.22 9.22
C LEU A 154 -12.28 9.33 8.99
N LEU A 155 -12.04 8.92 7.75
CA LEU A 155 -10.80 8.26 7.35
C LEU A 155 -9.77 9.36 7.05
N ALA A 156 -8.86 9.61 7.98
CA ALA A 156 -7.76 10.55 7.76
C ALA A 156 -6.59 9.83 7.07
N ASP A 157 -6.00 10.45 6.04
CA ASP A 157 -4.72 10.01 5.45
C ASP A 157 -3.53 10.48 6.29
N GLN A 158 -3.56 10.12 7.57
CA GLN A 158 -2.50 10.43 8.53
C GLN A 158 -2.11 9.17 9.28
N ARG A 159 -0.80 8.91 9.35
CA ARG A 159 -0.27 7.88 10.26
C ARG A 159 -0.52 8.36 11.69
N GLN A 160 -1.19 7.54 12.48
CA GLN A 160 -1.54 7.88 13.87
C GLN A 160 -1.10 6.77 14.82
N LEU A 161 -0.49 7.18 15.92
CA LEU A 161 -0.31 6.34 17.10
C LEU A 161 -1.59 6.41 17.93
N ARG A 162 -2.30 5.28 18.04
CA ARG A 162 -3.49 5.17 18.90
C ARG A 162 -3.12 4.50 20.20
N VAL A 163 -3.41 5.16 21.31
CA VAL A 163 -3.12 4.68 22.65
C VAL A 163 -4.43 4.44 23.36
N HIS A 164 -4.63 3.20 23.79
CA HIS A 164 -5.75 2.78 24.61
C HIS A 164 -5.28 2.80 26.06
N ASP A 165 -5.94 3.57 26.89
CA ASP A 165 -5.56 3.76 28.29
C ASP A 165 -6.67 3.23 29.23
N VAL A 166 -6.42 3.29 30.55
CA VAL A 166 -7.29 2.77 31.61
C VAL A 166 -8.65 3.45 31.69
N ASP A 167 -8.80 4.64 31.11
CA ASP A 167 -10.07 5.37 31.02
C ASP A 167 -10.98 4.84 29.88
N GLY A 168 -10.50 3.89 29.08
CA GLY A 168 -11.21 3.35 27.93
C GLY A 168 -11.26 4.32 26.73
N VAL A 169 -10.60 5.48 26.83
CA VAL A 169 -10.56 6.49 25.76
C VAL A 169 -9.36 6.19 24.84
N VAL A 170 -9.62 6.11 23.54
CA VAL A 170 -8.56 5.98 22.54
C VAL A 170 -8.04 7.35 22.18
N LYS A 171 -6.84 7.68 22.65
CA LYS A 171 -6.13 8.92 22.26
C LYS A 171 -5.35 8.67 20.98
N ALA A 172 -5.57 9.51 19.97
CA ALA A 172 -4.85 9.45 18.71
C ALA A 172 -3.82 10.58 18.63
N TYR A 173 -2.57 10.22 18.35
CA TYR A 173 -1.46 11.15 18.16
C TYR A 173 -0.96 11.06 16.72
N PRO A 174 -0.80 12.18 16.00
CA PRO A 174 -0.15 12.17 14.68
C PRO A 174 1.26 11.57 14.78
N ALA A 175 1.58 10.61 13.93
CA ALA A 175 2.82 9.84 13.90
C ALA A 175 3.48 9.89 12.52
N GLU A 176 3.51 11.09 11.93
CA GLU A 176 4.17 11.37 10.65
C GLU A 176 5.33 12.34 10.91
N PHE A 177 6.56 11.85 10.83
CA PHE A 177 7.76 12.60 11.19
C PHE A 177 8.71 12.79 10.02
N LEU A 178 8.22 13.40 8.93
CA LEU A 178 8.98 13.57 7.68
C LEU A 178 10.19 14.50 7.83
N HIS A 179 10.03 15.64 8.48
CA HIS A 179 11.09 16.66 8.56
C HIS A 179 11.94 16.58 9.83
N HIS A 180 11.35 16.12 10.94
CA HIS A 180 11.98 16.08 12.25
C HIS A 180 11.63 14.75 12.95
N PRO A 181 12.23 13.62 12.53
CA PRO A 181 12.05 12.34 13.18
C PRO A 181 12.54 12.39 14.63
N PRO A 182 11.77 11.85 15.59
CA PRO A 182 12.22 11.67 16.95
C PRO A 182 13.50 10.83 16.99
N THR A 183 14.43 11.20 17.87
CA THR A 183 15.67 10.45 18.11
C THR A 183 15.86 10.24 19.61
N PRO A 184 16.72 9.29 20.04
CA PRO A 184 16.98 9.12 21.47
C PRO A 184 17.47 10.40 22.17
N GLN A 185 18.11 11.32 21.43
CA GLN A 185 18.56 12.62 21.93
C GLN A 185 17.48 13.71 21.88
N HIS A 186 16.45 13.55 21.04
CA HIS A 186 15.34 14.48 20.89
C HIS A 186 14.02 13.70 20.75
N PRO A 187 13.49 13.17 21.88
CA PRO A 187 12.23 12.43 21.86
C PRO A 187 11.04 13.38 21.67
N ARG A 188 9.98 12.88 21.04
CA ARG A 188 8.71 13.60 20.91
C ARG A 188 7.81 13.28 22.10
N ASN A 189 7.59 14.27 22.96
CA ASN A 189 6.70 14.15 24.11
C ASN A 189 5.23 14.24 23.68
N LEU A 190 4.41 13.26 24.12
CA LEU A 190 2.97 13.19 23.83
C LEU A 190 2.09 13.48 25.06
N GLY A 191 2.72 13.80 26.19
CA GLY A 191 2.04 14.20 27.42
C GLY A 191 1.75 13.03 28.36
N GLN A 192 0.89 13.29 29.35
CA GLN A 192 0.51 12.32 30.37
C GLN A 192 -0.79 11.61 29.98
N LEU A 193 -0.78 10.29 30.14
CA LEU A 193 -1.93 9.40 30.00
C LEU A 193 -2.81 9.49 31.26
N ALA A 194 -4.08 9.11 31.16
CA ALA A 194 -5.02 9.06 32.29
C ALA A 194 -4.58 8.06 33.38
N SER A 195 -3.85 7.00 33.00
CA SER A 195 -3.15 6.12 33.95
C SER A 195 -2.02 6.82 34.74
N GLY A 196 -1.66 8.05 34.39
CA GLY A 196 -0.55 8.78 34.96
C GLY A 196 0.79 8.53 34.27
N ALA A 197 0.86 7.59 33.32
CA ALA A 197 2.06 7.30 32.54
C ALA A 197 2.44 8.46 31.61
N ARG A 198 3.74 8.65 31.35
CA ARG A 198 4.24 9.63 30.36
C ARG A 198 4.52 8.94 29.05
N LEU A 199 3.93 9.45 27.98
CA LEU A 199 4.11 8.90 26.64
C LEU A 199 5.12 9.73 25.85
N GLN A 200 6.13 9.06 25.30
CA GLN A 200 7.18 9.65 24.48
C GLN A 200 7.48 8.73 23.29
N ILE A 201 7.74 9.32 22.13
CA ILE A 201 8.29 8.62 20.97
C ILE A 201 9.79 8.89 20.95
N VAL A 202 10.59 7.85 21.15
CA VAL A 202 12.05 7.95 21.34
C VAL A 202 12.85 7.67 20.07
N ASP A 203 12.25 6.99 19.10
CA ASP A 203 12.87 6.68 17.82
C ASP A 203 11.79 6.48 16.76
N TYR A 204 12.14 6.65 15.49
CA TYR A 204 11.25 6.47 14.36
C TYR A 204 12.01 5.97 13.14
N ALA A 205 11.55 4.87 12.56
CA ALA A 205 12.02 4.38 11.27
C ALA A 205 10.84 4.28 10.30
N THR A 206 11.07 4.67 9.05
CA THR A 206 10.08 4.60 7.98
C THR A 206 9.86 3.17 7.49
N ALA A 207 10.85 2.30 7.68
CA ALA A 207 10.83 0.89 7.33
C ALA A 207 11.51 0.04 8.42
N ILE A 208 11.14 -1.23 8.48
CA ILE A 208 11.77 -2.25 9.30
C ILE A 208 12.27 -3.35 8.38
N GLU A 209 13.45 -3.87 8.68
CA GLU A 209 13.98 -5.07 8.05
C GLU A 209 13.67 -6.26 8.97
N GLY A 210 12.96 -7.25 8.45
CA GLY A 210 12.70 -8.51 9.16
C GLY A 210 13.67 -9.59 8.70
N LYS A 211 14.50 -10.10 9.61
CA LYS A 211 15.34 -11.27 9.36
C LYS A 211 14.78 -12.47 10.10
N LEU A 212 14.51 -13.55 9.37
CA LEU A 212 14.14 -14.83 9.98
C LEU A 212 15.32 -15.39 10.79
N ASN A 213 15.06 -15.71 12.05
CA ASN A 213 16.05 -16.28 12.97
C ASN A 213 15.40 -17.35 13.85
N PRO A 214 15.19 -18.56 13.31
CA PRO A 214 14.44 -19.62 13.99
C PRO A 214 15.09 -20.02 15.30
N LYS A 215 14.27 -20.34 16.30
CA LYS A 215 14.75 -20.77 17.63
C LYS A 215 14.51 -22.27 17.84
N PRO A 216 15.47 -23.01 18.41
CA PRO A 216 15.28 -24.42 18.68
C PRO A 216 14.16 -24.64 19.71
N LEU A 217 13.32 -25.62 19.46
CA LEU A 217 12.27 -26.07 20.36
C LEU A 217 12.59 -27.48 20.89
N ALA A 218 12.19 -27.75 22.14
CA ALA A 218 12.41 -29.05 22.77
C ALA A 218 11.61 -30.18 22.09
N ASN A 219 10.37 -29.89 21.69
CA ASN A 219 9.48 -30.80 20.96
C ASN A 219 8.57 -29.97 20.04
N GLY A 220 8.20 -30.51 18.88
CA GLY A 220 7.34 -29.84 17.90
C GLY A 220 8.08 -28.78 17.05
N GLY A 221 7.35 -28.02 16.25
CA GLY A 221 7.94 -27.07 15.30
C GLY A 221 8.36 -27.70 13.97
N ALA A 222 8.75 -26.85 13.01
CA ALA A 222 9.18 -27.28 11.68
C ALA A 222 10.70 -27.46 11.65
N PRO A 223 11.23 -28.42 10.86
CA PRO A 223 12.64 -28.45 10.55
C PRO A 223 13.10 -27.16 9.88
N ALA A 224 14.22 -26.60 10.31
CA ALA A 224 14.81 -25.41 9.71
C ALA A 224 16.26 -25.67 9.27
N LEU A 225 16.62 -25.14 8.11
CA LEU A 225 17.99 -25.18 7.58
C LEU A 225 18.49 -23.77 7.35
N HIS A 226 19.71 -23.50 7.79
CA HIS A 226 20.45 -22.33 7.35
C HIS A 226 21.32 -22.74 6.17
N PHE A 227 21.29 -21.93 5.12
CA PHE A 227 22.18 -22.10 3.99
C PHE A 227 22.89 -20.80 3.66
N THR A 228 24.09 -20.94 3.13
CA THR A 228 24.82 -19.88 2.45
C THR A 228 24.98 -20.30 0.99
N ILE A 229 24.68 -19.40 0.05
CA ILE A 229 25.00 -19.59 -1.35
C ILE A 229 25.94 -18.48 -1.81
N SER A 230 27.03 -18.84 -2.48
CA SER A 230 28.07 -17.89 -2.90
C SER A 230 28.63 -18.19 -4.28
N THR A 231 29.10 -17.17 -4.99
CA THR A 231 29.83 -17.31 -6.26
C THR A 231 31.31 -17.52 -6.00
N ALA A 232 31.92 -18.47 -6.71
CA ALA A 232 33.35 -18.76 -6.58
C ALA A 232 34.22 -17.63 -7.16
N MET A 233 33.73 -16.92 -8.18
CA MET A 233 34.51 -15.94 -8.94
C MET A 233 34.22 -14.48 -8.55
N MET A 234 32.96 -14.16 -8.24
CA MET A 234 32.52 -12.77 -7.99
C MET A 234 32.36 -12.41 -6.50
N ASN A 235 32.64 -13.36 -5.59
CA ASN A 235 32.55 -13.19 -4.14
C ASN A 235 31.18 -12.64 -3.67
N GLN A 236 30.12 -12.93 -4.42
CA GLN A 236 28.75 -12.65 -3.99
C GLN A 236 28.34 -13.70 -2.98
N ARG A 237 27.63 -13.30 -1.93
CA ARG A 237 27.22 -14.19 -0.85
C ARG A 237 25.82 -13.82 -0.38
N LEU A 238 24.94 -14.80 -0.37
CA LEU A 238 23.58 -14.72 0.16
C LEU A 238 23.44 -15.79 1.25
N GLU A 239 22.71 -15.49 2.31
CA GLU A 239 22.41 -16.42 3.39
C GLU A 239 20.95 -16.27 3.82
N SER A 240 20.31 -17.37 4.18
CA SER A 240 18.96 -17.35 4.73
C SER A 240 18.68 -18.61 5.53
N TRP A 241 17.63 -18.54 6.35
CA TRP A 241 16.96 -19.69 6.92
C TRP A 241 15.80 -20.14 6.02
N LEU A 242 15.57 -21.44 5.97
CA LEU A 242 14.37 -22.06 5.40
C LEU A 242 13.66 -22.87 6.49
N LEU A 243 12.32 -22.86 6.49
CA LEU A 243 11.49 -23.72 7.35
C LEU A 243 10.70 -24.70 6.48
N ALA A 244 10.80 -25.99 6.78
CA ALA A 244 10.09 -27.01 6.04
C ALA A 244 8.57 -26.83 6.17
N ASP A 245 7.88 -26.86 5.03
CA ASP A 245 6.43 -26.72 4.91
C ASP A 245 5.87 -25.38 5.42
N ASP A 246 6.71 -24.34 5.58
CA ASP A 246 6.27 -22.98 5.87
C ASP A 246 5.93 -22.25 4.55
N PRO A 247 4.70 -21.70 4.38
CA PRO A 247 4.30 -21.04 3.13
C PRO A 247 5.14 -19.80 2.78
N GLN A 248 5.69 -19.11 3.79
CA GLN A 248 6.43 -17.86 3.61
C GLN A 248 7.94 -18.08 3.62
N HIS A 249 8.42 -19.04 4.39
CA HIS A 249 9.84 -19.25 4.68
C HIS A 249 10.36 -20.62 4.20
N GLY A 250 9.54 -21.40 3.50
CA GLY A 250 9.94 -22.67 2.90
C GLY A 250 10.63 -22.50 1.54
N ASN A 251 10.67 -21.29 0.99
CA ASN A 251 11.32 -20.99 -0.29
C ASN A 251 12.24 -19.77 -0.21
N PHE A 252 13.25 -19.75 -1.07
CA PHE A 252 14.15 -18.63 -1.30
C PHE A 252 14.38 -18.46 -2.81
N SER A 253 13.84 -17.37 -3.35
CA SER A 253 13.93 -17.05 -4.77
C SER A 253 15.08 -16.10 -5.07
N MET A 254 15.84 -16.42 -6.12
CA MET A 254 16.88 -15.57 -6.72
C MET A 254 16.48 -15.13 -8.14
N GLY A 255 15.16 -14.97 -8.38
CA GLY A 255 14.59 -14.65 -9.68
C GLY A 255 14.48 -15.88 -10.59
N LEU A 256 15.54 -16.23 -11.32
CA LEU A 256 15.55 -17.36 -12.25
C LEU A 256 15.94 -18.70 -11.62
N ALA A 257 16.27 -18.70 -10.32
CA ALA A 257 16.62 -19.89 -9.56
C ALA A 257 15.89 -19.86 -8.21
N ASN A 258 15.49 -21.03 -7.73
CA ASN A 258 14.74 -21.15 -6.48
C ASN A 258 15.29 -22.29 -5.61
N ILE A 259 15.30 -22.07 -4.30
CA ILE A 259 15.68 -23.06 -3.29
C ILE A 259 14.48 -23.27 -2.38
N GLU A 260 14.08 -24.51 -2.15
CA GLU A 260 12.98 -24.83 -1.24
C GLU A 260 13.38 -25.90 -0.21
N LEU A 261 12.67 -25.93 0.91
CA LEU A 261 12.83 -26.94 1.96
C LEU A 261 11.52 -27.70 2.21
N LYS A 262 11.59 -29.02 2.19
CA LYS A 262 10.48 -29.94 2.43
C LYS A 262 10.84 -30.99 3.48
N ARG A 263 9.84 -31.58 4.13
CA ARG A 263 10.03 -32.79 4.94
C ARG A 263 10.15 -34.04 4.07
N GLY A 264 10.91 -35.02 4.56
CA GLY A 264 11.07 -36.33 3.93
C GLY A 264 12.46 -36.56 3.33
N SER A 265 12.53 -37.36 2.27
CA SER A 265 13.78 -37.70 1.58
C SER A 265 13.60 -37.59 0.07
N ALA A 266 14.68 -37.25 -0.64
CA ALA A 266 14.66 -37.20 -2.09
C ALA A 266 14.30 -38.58 -2.70
N PRO A 267 13.38 -38.66 -3.69
CA PRO A 267 12.83 -39.93 -4.20
C PRO A 267 13.86 -40.95 -4.72
N ASN A 268 15.06 -40.51 -5.12
CA ASN A 268 16.10 -41.35 -5.74
C ASN A 268 17.40 -41.48 -4.94
N ALA A 269 17.46 -41.03 -3.68
CA ALA A 269 18.69 -41.08 -2.87
C ALA A 269 19.13 -42.52 -2.47
N ALA A 270 18.32 -43.56 -2.75
CA ALA A 270 18.56 -44.94 -2.35
C ALA A 270 19.39 -45.79 -3.35
N LYS A 271 19.92 -45.24 -4.45
CA LYS A 271 20.81 -45.99 -5.37
C LYS A 271 22.12 -45.27 -5.63
N GLY A 272 23.02 -45.33 -4.65
CA GLY A 272 24.44 -45.04 -4.85
C GLY A 272 25.20 -46.30 -5.28
N THR A 273 25.39 -46.49 -6.58
CA THR A 273 26.55 -47.21 -7.15
C THR A 273 26.78 -46.67 -8.54
N GLY A 274 27.96 -46.07 -8.75
CA GLY A 274 28.34 -45.47 -10.02
C GLY A 274 28.54 -46.52 -11.12
N ASP A 275 28.14 -46.16 -12.34
CA ASP A 275 28.91 -46.53 -13.52
C ASP A 275 28.67 -45.50 -14.65
N SER A 276 29.66 -45.38 -15.52
CA SER A 276 29.90 -44.30 -16.48
C SER A 276 28.93 -44.27 -17.69
N PRO A 277 28.86 -43.15 -18.43
CA PRO A 277 27.88 -42.94 -19.48
C PRO A 277 28.42 -43.44 -20.82
N ASN A 278 27.85 -44.53 -21.31
CA ASN A 278 27.68 -44.77 -22.74
C ASN A 278 26.90 -46.06 -22.92
N ARG A 279 25.72 -45.98 -23.54
CA ARG A 279 25.29 -46.88 -24.63
C ARG A 279 23.80 -46.72 -24.96
N LEU A 280 23.57 -46.31 -26.21
CA LEU A 280 22.41 -46.54 -27.07
C LEU A 280 21.17 -45.65 -26.89
N GLU A 281 21.23 -44.51 -27.60
CA GLU A 281 20.15 -44.19 -28.53
C GLU A 281 20.02 -45.32 -29.56
N ALA A 282 18.92 -46.06 -29.54
CA ALA A 282 18.31 -46.72 -30.70
C ALA A 282 17.05 -47.49 -30.27
N SER A 283 16.01 -46.82 -29.77
CA SER A 283 14.60 -47.29 -29.86
C SER A 283 13.60 -46.37 -29.16
N GLU A 284 13.57 -45.06 -29.45
CA GLU A 284 12.49 -44.18 -28.93
C GLU A 284 11.80 -43.33 -30.02
N SER A 285 12.03 -43.63 -31.30
CA SER A 285 11.30 -43.03 -32.42
C SER A 285 10.12 -43.90 -32.91
N ALA A 286 9.80 -45.01 -32.23
CA ALA A 286 8.69 -45.92 -32.59
C ALA A 286 7.71 -46.23 -31.43
N ARG A 287 7.65 -45.38 -30.39
CA ARG A 287 6.56 -45.40 -29.39
C ARG A 287 5.73 -44.11 -29.34
N PHE A 288 6.06 -43.13 -30.17
CA PHE A 288 5.12 -42.06 -30.54
C PHE A 288 4.18 -42.62 -31.60
N ARG A 289 3.14 -43.35 -31.17
CA ARG A 289 1.86 -43.65 -31.86
C ARG A 289 1.13 -44.89 -31.35
N GLU A 290 1.29 -45.31 -30.09
CA GLU A 290 0.33 -46.21 -29.43
C GLU A 290 0.61 -46.32 -27.93
N ALA A 291 0.25 -45.27 -27.18
CA ALA A 291 0.03 -45.33 -25.72
C ALA A 291 -0.74 -44.07 -25.26
N THR A 292 -1.78 -43.70 -26.02
CA THR A 292 -2.80 -42.76 -25.55
C THR A 292 -3.80 -43.54 -24.71
N THR A 293 -3.39 -44.02 -23.53
CA THR A 293 -4.30 -44.48 -22.45
C THR A 293 -3.48 -44.97 -21.25
N GLY A 294 -3.56 -44.21 -20.15
CA GLY A 294 -3.37 -44.76 -18.79
C GLY A 294 -1.95 -44.74 -18.23
N GLN A 295 -1.51 -43.61 -17.70
CA GLN A 295 -0.97 -43.51 -16.34
C GLN A 295 -0.75 -42.04 -15.97
N ALA A 296 -1.81 -41.42 -15.44
CA ALA A 296 -1.69 -40.25 -14.61
C ALA A 296 -0.84 -40.61 -13.38
N SER A 297 -0.01 -39.66 -12.93
CA SER A 297 0.56 -39.67 -11.59
C SER A 297 -0.52 -40.08 -10.59
N ARG A 298 -0.32 -41.18 -9.86
CA ARG A 298 -1.13 -41.47 -8.67
C ARG A 298 -0.77 -40.43 -7.62
N SER A 299 -1.37 -39.26 -7.74
CA SER A 299 -1.57 -38.36 -6.62
C SER A 299 -2.56 -39.09 -5.74
N GLU A 300 -2.11 -39.64 -4.62
CA GLU A 300 -2.99 -40.39 -3.72
C GLU A 300 -4.10 -39.46 -3.23
N ALA A 301 -5.35 -39.93 -3.30
CA ALA A 301 -6.50 -39.20 -2.81
C ALA A 301 -6.46 -39.19 -1.27
N ILE A 302 -6.08 -38.05 -0.70
CA ILE A 302 -6.05 -37.83 0.75
C ILE A 302 -7.35 -37.18 1.22
N GLU A 303 -7.59 -37.20 2.52
CA GLU A 303 -8.70 -36.47 3.13
C GLU A 303 -8.39 -34.96 3.08
N LEU A 304 -9.28 -34.19 2.46
CA LEU A 304 -9.20 -32.74 2.33
C LEU A 304 -10.32 -32.10 3.12
N GLU A 305 -9.96 -31.02 3.81
CA GLU A 305 -10.91 -30.16 4.51
C GLU A 305 -10.48 -28.71 4.36
N GLU A 306 -11.34 -27.89 3.78
CA GLU A 306 -11.11 -26.47 3.53
C GLU A 306 -12.34 -25.66 3.97
N SER A 307 -12.11 -24.57 4.70
CA SER A 307 -13.15 -23.60 5.00
C SER A 307 -12.96 -22.35 4.17
N VAL A 308 -14.02 -21.87 3.52
CA VAL A 308 -14.02 -20.68 2.68
C VAL A 308 -15.01 -19.66 3.23
N PHE A 309 -14.53 -18.46 3.47
CA PHE A 309 -15.33 -17.28 3.81
C PHE A 309 -15.65 -16.51 2.54
N ALA A 310 -16.92 -16.32 2.22
CA ALA A 310 -17.36 -15.64 1.00
C ALA A 310 -18.27 -14.45 1.32
N PHE A 311 -18.12 -13.37 0.55
CA PHE A 311 -18.81 -12.10 0.74
C PHE A 311 -19.65 -11.76 -0.48
N SER A 312 -20.90 -11.37 -0.27
CA SER A 312 -21.80 -10.97 -1.37
C SER A 312 -21.38 -9.66 -2.05
N LYS A 313 -20.82 -8.70 -1.30
CA LYS A 313 -20.34 -7.42 -1.83
C LYS A 313 -18.93 -7.47 -2.43
N ALA A 314 -18.20 -8.54 -2.18
CA ALA A 314 -16.86 -8.77 -2.70
C ALA A 314 -16.73 -10.24 -3.15
N PRO A 315 -17.47 -10.66 -4.20
CA PRO A 315 -17.57 -12.06 -4.60
C PRO A 315 -16.25 -12.67 -5.08
N GLU A 316 -15.28 -11.83 -5.44
CA GLU A 316 -13.93 -12.24 -5.86
C GLU A 316 -12.93 -12.29 -4.69
N GLU A 317 -13.28 -11.77 -3.50
CA GLU A 317 -12.40 -11.67 -2.32
C GLU A 317 -12.70 -12.76 -1.27
N GLN A 318 -12.79 -14.01 -1.71
CA GLN A 318 -12.97 -15.14 -0.79
C GLN A 318 -11.71 -15.41 0.05
N ILE A 319 -11.90 -15.84 1.29
CA ILE A 319 -10.79 -16.19 2.20
C ILE A 319 -10.87 -17.69 2.50
N GLY A 320 -9.95 -18.46 1.94
CA GLY A 320 -9.81 -19.90 2.18
C GLY A 320 -8.87 -20.21 3.34
N ARG A 321 -9.17 -21.27 4.10
CA ARG A 321 -8.29 -21.85 5.12
C ARG A 321 -8.35 -23.36 5.02
N VAL A 322 -7.23 -23.98 4.73
CA VAL A 322 -7.08 -25.44 4.75
C VAL A 322 -6.98 -25.93 6.19
N ALA A 323 -7.86 -26.84 6.57
CA ALA A 323 -7.85 -27.52 7.87
C ALA A 323 -7.16 -28.89 7.81
N LYS A 324 -7.26 -29.61 6.68
CA LYS A 324 -6.58 -30.91 6.47
C LYS A 324 -6.16 -31.11 5.01
N GLY A 325 -4.99 -31.72 4.83
CA GLY A 325 -4.47 -32.15 3.54
C GLY A 325 -4.00 -31.00 2.65
N GLY A 326 -4.94 -30.29 2.02
CA GLY A 326 -4.68 -29.22 1.05
C GLY A 326 -5.97 -28.58 0.54
N GLY A 327 -5.84 -27.56 -0.30
CA GLY A 327 -7.00 -26.87 -0.90
C GLY A 327 -7.82 -27.80 -1.79
N THR A 328 -9.14 -27.66 -1.75
CA THR A 328 -10.07 -28.42 -2.60
C THR A 328 -10.15 -27.86 -4.02
N GLY A 329 -9.68 -26.61 -4.21
CA GLY A 329 -9.79 -25.87 -5.46
C GLY A 329 -11.20 -25.31 -5.71
N ALA A 330 -12.06 -25.32 -4.69
CA ALA A 330 -13.40 -24.77 -4.78
C ALA A 330 -13.39 -23.23 -4.81
N LYS A 331 -14.14 -22.65 -5.73
CA LYS A 331 -14.54 -21.23 -5.65
C LYS A 331 -15.94 -21.15 -5.08
N VAL A 332 -16.11 -20.32 -4.06
CA VAL A 332 -17.36 -20.14 -3.32
C VAL A 332 -17.84 -18.72 -3.53
N ARG A 333 -18.97 -18.56 -4.22
CA ARG A 333 -19.59 -17.26 -4.46
C ARG A 333 -20.92 -17.17 -3.72
N LEU A 334 -21.12 -16.10 -2.95
CA LEU A 334 -22.41 -15.79 -2.34
C LEU A 334 -23.17 -14.83 -3.25
N GLU A 335 -24.29 -15.26 -3.80
CA GLU A 335 -25.11 -14.44 -4.69
C GLU A 335 -26.17 -13.66 -3.91
N PRO A 336 -26.37 -12.36 -4.20
CA PRO A 336 -27.42 -11.57 -3.59
C PRO A 336 -28.82 -12.08 -4.04
N PRO A 337 -29.86 -11.88 -3.22
CA PRO A 337 -31.19 -12.39 -3.51
C PRO A 337 -31.76 -11.75 -4.79
N GLN A 338 -32.13 -12.57 -5.79
CA GLN A 338 -32.67 -12.08 -7.07
C GLN A 338 -34.20 -11.84 -7.08
N SER A 339 -34.95 -12.48 -6.17
CA SER A 339 -36.35 -12.15 -5.78
C SER A 339 -36.77 -13.08 -4.64
N GLU A 340 -37.81 -12.71 -3.88
CA GLU A 340 -38.34 -13.39 -2.66
C GLU A 340 -37.38 -14.38 -1.97
N ASN A 341 -36.42 -13.79 -1.24
CA ASN A 341 -35.85 -14.31 0.00
C ASN A 341 -35.12 -15.67 -0.05
N LYS A 342 -34.33 -15.93 -1.09
CA LYS A 342 -33.44 -17.11 -1.16
C LYS A 342 -32.05 -16.74 -1.63
N GLU A 343 -31.15 -16.48 -0.68
CA GLU A 343 -29.72 -16.30 -0.95
C GLU A 343 -29.10 -17.64 -1.30
N ARG A 344 -28.15 -17.62 -2.24
CA ARG A 344 -27.56 -18.84 -2.76
C ARG A 344 -26.06 -18.80 -2.69
N VAL A 345 -25.48 -19.94 -2.32
CA VAL A 345 -24.04 -20.20 -2.41
C VAL A 345 -23.80 -21.02 -3.66
N LEU A 346 -22.98 -20.48 -4.56
CA LEU A 346 -22.51 -21.14 -5.76
C LEU A 346 -21.12 -21.72 -5.49
N ILE A 347 -20.97 -23.03 -5.69
CA ILE A 347 -19.69 -23.74 -5.56
C ILE A 347 -19.23 -24.14 -6.95
N SER A 348 -18.10 -23.62 -7.39
CA SER A 348 -17.44 -23.99 -8.64
C SER A 348 -16.24 -24.88 -8.34
N LEU A 349 -16.28 -26.14 -8.77
CA LEU A 349 -15.21 -27.12 -8.56
C LEU A 349 -15.05 -28.00 -9.80
N ASN A 350 -13.83 -28.13 -10.32
CA ASN A 350 -13.51 -28.87 -11.55
C ASN A 350 -14.39 -28.49 -12.75
N GLY A 351 -14.71 -27.19 -12.90
CA GLY A 351 -15.56 -26.67 -13.97
C GLY A 351 -17.06 -27.01 -13.85
N LYS A 352 -17.49 -27.61 -12.73
CA LYS A 352 -18.91 -27.81 -12.40
C LYS A 352 -19.34 -26.78 -11.36
N GLU A 353 -20.49 -26.16 -11.60
CA GLU A 353 -21.12 -25.24 -10.66
C GLU A 353 -22.37 -25.88 -10.04
N VAL A 354 -22.45 -25.83 -8.71
CA VAL A 354 -23.61 -26.30 -7.95
C VAL A 354 -24.09 -25.18 -7.04
N SER A 355 -25.40 -24.95 -7.01
CA SER A 355 -26.04 -23.90 -6.23
C SER A 355 -26.77 -24.49 -5.03
N PHE A 356 -26.59 -23.89 -3.85
CA PHE A 356 -27.23 -24.27 -2.60
C PHE A 356 -27.97 -23.07 -2.02
N ASP A 357 -29.21 -23.29 -1.59
CA ASP A 357 -29.96 -22.30 -0.80
C ASP A 357 -29.36 -22.21 0.61
N VAL A 358 -29.04 -21.00 1.07
CA VAL A 358 -28.38 -20.81 2.37
C VAL A 358 -29.27 -21.24 3.53
N ALA A 359 -30.54 -20.86 3.52
CA ALA A 359 -31.46 -21.12 4.63
C ALA A 359 -31.81 -22.61 4.76
N GLU A 360 -31.98 -23.31 3.63
CA GLU A 360 -32.32 -24.73 3.61
C GLU A 360 -31.15 -25.64 4.01
N ASN A 361 -29.90 -25.17 3.84
CA ASN A 361 -28.68 -25.97 4.01
C ASN A 361 -27.76 -25.49 5.16
N LEU A 362 -28.16 -24.46 5.92
CA LEU A 362 -27.41 -23.99 7.08
C LEU A 362 -27.25 -25.10 8.13
N GLY A 363 -26.00 -25.38 8.51
CA GLY A 363 -25.65 -26.41 9.48
C GLY A 363 -25.78 -27.86 9.00
N ARG A 364 -26.14 -28.11 7.73
CA ARG A 364 -26.32 -29.45 7.16
C ARG A 364 -25.14 -29.82 6.26
N ASP A 365 -24.75 -31.08 6.28
CA ASP A 365 -23.84 -31.65 5.30
C ASP A 365 -24.62 -32.03 4.04
N VAL A 366 -24.21 -31.50 2.89
CA VAL A 366 -24.88 -31.71 1.59
C VAL A 366 -23.85 -32.12 0.56
N GLU A 367 -24.17 -33.11 -0.27
CA GLU A 367 -23.27 -33.55 -1.34
C GLU A 367 -23.15 -32.51 -2.46
N ILE A 368 -21.92 -32.21 -2.87
CA ILE A 368 -21.66 -31.41 -4.08
C ILE A 368 -21.76 -32.36 -5.28
N ARG A 369 -22.97 -32.41 -5.87
CA ARG A 369 -23.33 -33.37 -6.92
C ARG A 369 -22.27 -33.46 -8.02
N GLY A 370 -21.80 -34.68 -8.27
CA GLY A 370 -20.82 -34.96 -9.31
C GLY A 370 -19.36 -34.69 -8.91
N THR A 371 -19.09 -34.59 -7.61
CA THR A 371 -17.76 -34.48 -7.00
C THR A 371 -17.69 -35.40 -5.76
N PRO A 372 -16.49 -35.77 -5.26
CA PRO A 372 -16.34 -36.57 -4.04
C PRO A 372 -16.44 -35.74 -2.74
N TYR A 373 -16.92 -34.49 -2.83
CA TYR A 373 -16.91 -33.54 -1.72
C TYR A 373 -18.32 -33.28 -1.17
N THR A 374 -18.39 -33.06 0.14
CA THR A 374 -19.56 -32.55 0.85
C THR A 374 -19.33 -31.09 1.25
N LEU A 375 -20.43 -30.34 1.28
CA LEU A 375 -20.51 -28.95 1.67
C LEU A 375 -21.24 -28.85 3.01
N LYS A 376 -20.72 -28.03 3.92
CA LYS A 376 -21.46 -27.59 5.11
C LYS A 376 -21.42 -26.07 5.20
N ILE A 377 -22.58 -25.43 5.24
CA ILE A 377 -22.67 -24.00 5.54
C ILE A 377 -22.60 -23.87 7.07
N GLU A 378 -21.45 -23.44 7.61
CA GLU A 378 -21.23 -23.36 9.05
C GLU A 378 -21.98 -22.18 9.66
N ASN A 379 -21.86 -21.01 9.01
CA ASN A 379 -22.44 -19.77 9.50
C ASN A 379 -22.84 -18.88 8.33
N TYR A 380 -23.87 -18.07 8.59
CA TYR A 380 -24.35 -17.04 7.69
C TYR A 380 -24.58 -15.75 8.50
N TRP A 381 -24.13 -14.62 7.96
CA TRP A 381 -24.28 -13.30 8.57
C TRP A 381 -24.96 -12.36 7.56
N PRO A 382 -26.23 -11.99 7.76
CA PRO A 382 -26.95 -11.10 6.84
C PRO A 382 -26.38 -9.68 6.75
N ASP A 383 -25.82 -9.17 7.86
CA ASP A 383 -25.18 -7.85 7.91
C ASP A 383 -23.81 -7.94 8.58
N PHE A 384 -22.86 -8.55 7.87
CA PHE A 384 -21.55 -8.92 8.40
C PHE A 384 -20.72 -7.72 8.89
N ARG A 385 -20.22 -7.84 10.12
CA ARG A 385 -19.18 -6.98 10.72
C ARG A 385 -18.30 -7.79 11.66
N ILE A 386 -17.04 -7.38 11.79
CA ILE A 386 -16.15 -7.85 12.86
C ILE A 386 -16.36 -6.97 14.10
N ARG A 387 -16.72 -7.59 15.23
CA ARG A 387 -16.78 -6.96 16.55
C ARG A 387 -15.95 -7.79 17.51
N ASP A 388 -15.02 -7.16 18.24
CA ASP A 388 -14.10 -7.83 19.18
C ASP A 388 -13.34 -9.02 18.55
N GLY A 389 -12.95 -8.88 17.28
CA GLY A 389 -12.23 -9.92 16.54
C GLY A 389 -13.09 -11.11 16.09
N LYS A 390 -14.41 -11.08 16.29
CA LYS A 390 -15.34 -12.15 15.90
C LYS A 390 -16.36 -11.67 14.84
N PRO A 391 -16.74 -12.53 13.88
CA PRO A 391 -17.87 -12.29 12.99
C PRO A 391 -19.19 -12.10 13.73
N SER A 392 -19.96 -11.08 13.36
CA SER A 392 -21.28 -10.78 13.92
C SER A 392 -22.18 -10.13 12.86
N SER A 393 -23.50 -10.19 13.08
CA SER A 393 -24.48 -9.47 12.27
C SER A 393 -24.99 -8.23 13.01
N VAL A 394 -25.07 -7.10 12.31
CA VAL A 394 -25.64 -5.85 12.86
C VAL A 394 -27.16 -5.87 12.84
N THR A 395 -27.74 -6.41 11.76
CA THR A 395 -29.18 -6.56 11.55
C THR A 395 -29.46 -7.91 10.91
N ASP A 396 -30.72 -8.36 10.98
CA ASP A 396 -31.18 -9.59 10.31
C ASP A 396 -31.52 -9.36 8.82
N ARG A 397 -31.26 -8.15 8.30
CA ARG A 397 -31.48 -7.84 6.90
C ARG A 397 -30.21 -8.10 6.10
N PRO A 398 -30.30 -8.67 4.88
CA PRO A 398 -29.15 -9.01 4.05
C PRO A 398 -28.48 -7.78 3.42
N ASN A 399 -27.99 -6.85 4.25
CA ASN A 399 -27.36 -5.60 3.82
C ASN A 399 -25.89 -5.79 3.46
N ASN A 400 -25.19 -6.66 4.16
CA ASN A 400 -23.81 -7.08 3.88
C ASN A 400 -23.64 -8.59 4.11
N PRO A 401 -24.33 -9.45 3.33
CA PRO A 401 -24.28 -10.89 3.54
C PRO A 401 -22.88 -11.47 3.41
N ALA A 402 -22.51 -12.34 4.36
CA ALA A 402 -21.34 -13.18 4.28
C ALA A 402 -21.63 -14.59 4.79
N VAL A 403 -20.89 -15.56 4.30
CA VAL A 403 -21.08 -16.98 4.63
C VAL A 403 -19.75 -17.65 4.91
N LEU A 404 -19.73 -18.55 5.89
CA LEU A 404 -18.62 -19.47 6.14
C LEU A 404 -19.05 -20.86 5.73
N VAL A 405 -18.28 -21.47 4.84
CA VAL A 405 -18.58 -22.76 4.24
C VAL A 405 -17.39 -23.68 4.48
N THR A 406 -17.64 -24.94 4.83
CA THR A 406 -16.62 -25.98 4.93
C THR A 406 -16.86 -27.03 3.85
N ILE A 407 -15.82 -27.39 3.12
CA ILE A 407 -15.83 -28.43 2.08
C ILE A 407 -14.93 -29.57 2.54
N ARG A 408 -15.46 -30.79 2.54
CA ARG A 408 -14.78 -32.00 3.01
C ARG A 408 -14.89 -33.12 1.98
N GLY A 409 -13.86 -33.94 1.85
CA GLY A 409 -13.94 -35.12 0.99
C GLY A 409 -12.57 -35.71 0.71
N ARG A 410 -12.55 -36.82 -0.03
CA ARG A 410 -11.30 -37.47 -0.42
C ARG A 410 -10.93 -37.05 -1.84
N GLY A 411 -9.77 -36.43 -2.02
CA GLY A 411 -9.38 -35.88 -3.32
C GLY A 411 -7.89 -35.60 -3.43
N VAL A 412 -7.49 -35.12 -4.60
CA VAL A 412 -6.13 -34.64 -4.85
C VAL A 412 -6.10 -33.14 -4.54
N PRO A 413 -5.18 -32.66 -3.68
CA PRO A 413 -5.05 -31.24 -3.38
C PRO A 413 -4.90 -30.41 -4.67
N ALA A 414 -5.67 -29.32 -4.77
CA ALA A 414 -5.48 -28.35 -5.83
C ALA A 414 -4.22 -27.54 -5.56
N THR A 415 -3.29 -27.53 -6.51
CA THR A 415 -2.21 -26.53 -6.57
C THR A 415 -2.83 -25.16 -6.85
N GLU A 416 -2.79 -24.24 -5.88
CA GLU A 416 -3.38 -22.91 -6.00
C GLU A 416 -2.78 -22.12 -7.17
N THR A 417 -3.62 -21.70 -8.12
CA THR A 417 -3.38 -20.51 -8.94
C THR A 417 -4.28 -19.39 -8.42
N ALA A 418 -3.82 -18.68 -7.40
CA ALA A 418 -4.48 -17.45 -6.96
C ALA A 418 -4.20 -16.33 -7.98
N SER A 419 -5.26 -15.80 -8.59
CA SER A 419 -5.22 -14.55 -9.38
C SER A 419 -5.45 -13.39 -8.41
N ASN A 420 -4.46 -12.52 -8.23
CA ASN A 420 -4.64 -11.26 -7.49
C ASN A 420 -5.53 -10.28 -8.30
N PRO A 421 -6.49 -9.55 -7.70
CA PRO A 421 -7.45 -8.70 -8.43
C PRO A 421 -7.04 -7.23 -8.61
N HIS A 422 -5.75 -6.87 -8.54
CA HIS A 422 -5.31 -5.50 -8.80
C HIS A 422 -4.59 -5.36 -10.14
N GLY A 423 -5.34 -4.76 -11.08
CA GLY A 423 -4.90 -3.77 -12.07
C GLY A 423 -3.61 -4.03 -12.83
N ALA A 424 -3.74 -4.23 -14.14
CA ALA A 424 -2.67 -3.98 -15.09
C ALA A 424 -2.21 -2.50 -14.99
N GLY A 425 -1.13 -2.28 -14.28
CA GLY A 425 -0.40 -1.02 -14.21
C GLY A 425 1.06 -1.34 -13.95
N THR A 426 1.93 -0.95 -14.88
CA THR A 426 3.38 -0.99 -14.72
C THR A 426 3.80 -0.13 -13.52
N GLU A 427 4.04 -0.76 -12.38
CA GLU A 427 4.70 -0.14 -11.24
C GLU A 427 6.23 -0.23 -11.42
N PHE A 428 6.87 0.94 -11.50
CA PHE A 428 8.30 1.08 -11.26
C PHE A 428 8.56 0.92 -9.76
N ASN A 429 9.29 -0.11 -9.35
CA ASN A 429 9.71 -0.25 -7.96
C ASN A 429 11.04 0.47 -7.70
N ALA A 430 10.96 1.60 -7.00
CA ALA A 430 12.07 2.27 -6.35
C ALA A 430 12.30 1.68 -4.95
N THR A 431 12.83 0.46 -4.86
CA THR A 431 13.57 -0.11 -3.71
C THR A 431 13.97 -1.54 -4.11
N GLY A 432 15.24 -1.91 -3.92
CA GLY A 432 15.82 -3.19 -4.36
C GLY A 432 15.28 -4.44 -3.64
N GLY A 433 14.03 -4.81 -3.91
CA GLY A 433 13.45 -6.14 -3.66
C GLY A 433 13.48 -7.03 -4.92
N PRO A 434 13.31 -8.36 -4.78
CA PRO A 434 13.47 -9.30 -5.88
C PRO A 434 12.43 -9.03 -7.01
N PRO A 435 12.81 -9.20 -8.28
CA PRO A 435 11.94 -8.89 -9.41
C PRO A 435 10.71 -9.81 -9.46
N ALA A 436 9.60 -9.26 -9.95
CA ALA A 436 8.33 -9.94 -10.17
C ALA A 436 8.47 -11.25 -10.96
N MET A 437 7.70 -12.27 -10.55
CA MET A 437 7.66 -13.59 -11.21
C MET A 437 7.13 -13.50 -12.65
N PRO A 438 7.67 -14.29 -13.60
CA PRO A 438 7.03 -14.56 -14.88
C PRO A 438 5.86 -15.56 -14.72
N ALA A 439 4.87 -15.46 -15.62
CA ALA A 439 3.69 -16.32 -15.63
C ALA A 439 4.02 -17.83 -15.79
N SER A 440 3.24 -18.68 -15.12
CA SER A 440 3.39 -20.14 -15.16
C SER A 440 3.20 -20.68 -16.58
N GLY A 441 4.28 -21.21 -17.17
CA GLY A 441 4.24 -21.79 -18.51
C GLY A 441 5.54 -21.81 -19.33
N ALA A 442 6.64 -21.19 -18.88
CA ALA A 442 7.91 -21.23 -19.61
C ALA A 442 9.13 -21.41 -18.68
N ASP A 443 9.71 -22.62 -18.69
CA ASP A 443 11.10 -22.98 -18.33
C ASP A 443 11.75 -22.40 -17.05
N ALA A 444 11.24 -22.72 -15.86
CA ALA A 444 12.01 -22.58 -14.60
C ALA A 444 12.87 -23.83 -14.34
N LEU A 445 13.91 -24.04 -15.15
CA LEU A 445 14.78 -25.24 -15.09
C LEU A 445 15.85 -25.22 -13.96
N ASN A 446 15.99 -24.12 -13.19
CA ASN A 446 16.94 -24.01 -12.08
C ASN A 446 16.21 -24.05 -10.74
N HIS A 447 16.16 -25.21 -10.11
CA HIS A 447 15.42 -25.42 -8.86
C HIS A 447 16.14 -26.41 -7.96
N LEU A 448 16.28 -26.08 -6.67
CA LEU A 448 16.89 -26.95 -5.67
C LEU A 448 15.87 -27.23 -4.56
N THR A 449 15.49 -28.49 -4.41
CA THR A 449 14.68 -28.96 -3.29
C THR A 449 15.59 -29.62 -2.27
N LEU A 450 15.61 -29.08 -1.06
CA LEU A 450 16.22 -29.69 0.11
C LEU A 450 15.15 -30.48 0.87
N PHE A 451 15.50 -31.67 1.33
CA PHE A 451 14.65 -32.54 2.12
C PHE A 451 15.30 -32.83 3.45
N VAL A 452 14.53 -32.74 4.53
CA VAL A 452 14.95 -33.14 5.88
C VAL A 452 14.10 -34.33 6.33
N ALA A 453 14.76 -35.47 6.53
CA ALA A 453 14.13 -36.69 7.02
C ALA A 453 13.98 -36.67 8.55
N ASP A 454 13.13 -37.55 9.08
CA ASP A 454 12.86 -37.64 10.52
C ASP A 454 14.10 -38.04 11.35
N ASP A 455 15.07 -38.73 10.72
CA ASP A 455 16.36 -39.08 11.32
C ASP A 455 17.39 -37.93 11.26
N GLY A 456 17.01 -36.78 10.72
CA GLY A 456 17.86 -35.60 10.52
C GLY A 456 18.74 -35.68 9.28
N ALA A 457 18.63 -36.71 8.45
CA ALA A 457 19.36 -36.78 7.19
C ALA A 457 18.85 -35.71 6.20
N ILE A 458 19.79 -34.97 5.61
CA ILE A 458 19.50 -33.95 4.61
C ILE A 458 19.81 -34.52 3.23
N THR A 459 18.83 -34.50 2.34
CA THR A 459 18.99 -34.92 0.94
C THR A 459 18.52 -33.80 0.01
N TYR A 460 18.87 -33.88 -1.27
CA TYR A 460 18.51 -32.86 -2.24
C TYR A 460 18.07 -33.44 -3.58
N GLU A 461 17.26 -32.67 -4.30
CA GLU A 461 17.02 -32.78 -5.73
C GLU A 461 17.34 -31.44 -6.38
N LEU A 462 18.27 -31.43 -7.34
CA LEU A 462 18.75 -30.24 -8.02
C LEU A 462 18.48 -30.36 -9.51
N ALA A 463 17.69 -29.44 -10.05
CA ALA A 463 17.55 -29.19 -11.47
C ALA A 463 18.42 -27.99 -11.86
N SER A 464 19.25 -28.16 -12.89
CA SER A 464 20.03 -27.11 -13.52
C SER A 464 19.85 -27.15 -15.02
N ARG A 465 19.71 -25.98 -15.65
CA ARG A 465 19.74 -25.84 -17.11
C ARG A 465 21.01 -26.40 -17.74
N LYS A 466 22.15 -26.26 -17.06
CA LYS A 466 23.48 -26.65 -17.58
C LYS A 466 23.79 -28.12 -17.30
N ASN A 467 23.47 -28.58 -16.09
CA ASN A 467 23.92 -29.88 -15.59
C ASN A 467 22.80 -30.93 -15.52
N GLY A 468 21.57 -30.60 -15.91
CA GLY A 468 20.43 -31.50 -15.83
C GLY A 468 19.93 -31.70 -14.39
N LYS A 469 19.31 -32.86 -14.13
CA LYS A 469 18.81 -33.22 -12.79
C LYS A 469 19.83 -34.07 -12.04
N SER A 470 20.04 -33.78 -10.77
CA SER A 470 20.86 -34.58 -9.84
C SER A 470 20.17 -34.69 -8.49
N SER A 471 20.50 -35.73 -7.73
CA SER A 471 19.98 -35.90 -6.37
C SER A 471 21.02 -36.63 -5.52
N GLY A 472 20.99 -36.42 -4.20
CA GLY A 472 21.96 -37.04 -3.31
C GLY A 472 21.78 -36.63 -1.86
N LYS A 473 22.75 -37.00 -1.03
CA LYS A 473 22.85 -36.56 0.36
C LYS A 473 23.60 -35.22 0.43
N ILE A 474 23.15 -34.31 1.30
CA ILE A 474 23.91 -33.12 1.65
C ILE A 474 24.78 -33.45 2.86
N ASP A 475 26.08 -33.23 2.69
CA ASP A 475 27.02 -33.18 3.78
C ASP A 475 27.08 -31.75 4.35
N MET A 476 26.86 -31.62 5.66
CA MET A 476 26.95 -30.35 6.37
C MET A 476 28.29 -29.67 6.10
N SER A 477 28.24 -28.35 5.88
CA SER A 477 29.39 -27.47 5.65
C SER A 477 30.24 -27.81 4.40
N LYS A 478 29.79 -28.73 3.53
CA LYS A 478 30.43 -28.95 2.23
C LYS A 478 29.70 -28.21 1.10
N PRO A 479 30.42 -27.64 0.13
CA PRO A 479 29.80 -26.95 -1.00
C PRO A 479 29.16 -27.94 -1.98
N LEU A 480 27.90 -27.67 -2.32
CA LEU A 480 27.15 -28.29 -3.40
C LEU A 480 27.18 -27.37 -4.63
N PRO A 481 27.85 -27.74 -5.74
CA PRO A 481 27.80 -26.97 -6.97
C PRO A 481 26.40 -27.04 -7.57
N THR A 482 25.72 -25.89 -7.71
CA THR A 482 24.33 -25.85 -8.20
C THR A 482 24.23 -26.00 -9.72
N GLY A 483 25.31 -25.71 -10.45
CA GLY A 483 25.28 -25.61 -11.90
C GLY A 483 24.49 -24.39 -12.41
N TRP A 484 24.09 -23.48 -11.52
CA TRP A 484 23.54 -22.18 -11.88
C TRP A 484 24.71 -21.20 -11.92
N ALA A 485 25.28 -20.97 -13.10
CA ALA A 485 26.57 -20.27 -13.24
C ALA A 485 27.66 -20.90 -12.33
N ASP A 486 28.29 -20.12 -11.45
CA ASP A 486 29.33 -20.54 -10.50
C ASP A 486 28.85 -20.54 -9.03
N TRP A 487 27.54 -20.54 -8.80
CA TRP A 487 26.96 -20.59 -7.45
C TRP A 487 27.22 -21.94 -6.78
N GLN A 488 27.62 -21.89 -5.51
CA GLN A 488 27.78 -23.04 -4.63
C GLN A 488 26.96 -22.84 -3.36
N LEU A 489 26.19 -23.86 -3.00
CA LEU A 489 25.36 -23.85 -1.79
C LEU A 489 26.04 -24.65 -0.68
N VAL A 490 26.05 -24.10 0.53
CA VAL A 490 26.52 -24.75 1.75
C VAL A 490 25.38 -24.72 2.77
N VAL A 491 25.03 -25.88 3.32
CA VAL A 491 24.15 -25.96 4.50
C VAL A 491 25.04 -26.02 5.73
N ASP A 492 25.02 -25.00 6.56
CA ASP A 492 25.92 -24.85 7.72
C ASP A 492 25.21 -25.06 9.06
N LYS A 493 23.87 -24.91 9.12
CA LYS A 493 23.10 -25.24 10.33
C LYS A 493 21.80 -25.97 9.99
N ALA A 494 21.40 -26.87 10.87
CA ALA A 494 20.14 -27.58 10.81
C ALA A 494 19.51 -27.63 12.20
N MET A 495 18.19 -27.42 12.27
CA MET A 495 17.38 -27.53 13.47
C MET A 495 16.23 -28.48 13.16
N PRO A 496 16.17 -29.69 13.76
CA PRO A 496 15.06 -30.62 13.54
C PRO A 496 13.71 -30.07 14.00
N HIS A 497 13.74 -29.26 15.06
CA HIS A 497 12.59 -28.68 15.72
C HIS A 497 12.83 -27.18 15.92
N ALA A 498 12.29 -26.35 15.03
CA ALA A 498 12.41 -24.90 15.11
C ALA A 498 11.04 -24.23 15.23
N GLY A 499 10.98 -23.22 16.10
CA GLY A 499 9.91 -22.24 16.14
C GLY A 499 10.25 -21.07 15.22
N GLN A 500 9.25 -20.59 14.48
CA GLN A 500 9.38 -19.38 13.69
C GLN A 500 9.63 -18.19 14.61
N TRP A 501 10.69 -17.43 14.31
CA TRP A 501 11.04 -16.22 15.03
C TRP A 501 11.67 -15.23 14.07
N MET A 502 11.27 -13.97 14.14
CA MET A 502 11.78 -12.89 13.31
C MET A 502 12.43 -11.83 14.19
N ASP A 503 13.62 -11.41 13.79
CA ASP A 503 14.27 -10.23 14.36
C ASP A 503 13.97 -9.04 13.45
N PHE A 504 13.44 -7.97 14.05
CA PHE A 504 13.12 -6.74 13.33
C PHE A 504 14.15 -5.67 13.66
N THR A 505 14.80 -5.13 12.63
CA THR A 505 15.75 -4.04 12.75
C THR A 505 15.18 -2.80 12.09
N PRO A 506 15.08 -1.65 12.80
CA PRO A 506 14.67 -0.40 12.18
C PRO A 506 15.67 -0.01 11.09
N VAL A 507 15.18 0.21 9.86
CA VAL A 507 16.03 0.70 8.77
C VAL A 507 16.25 2.18 9.01
N LYS A 508 17.48 2.55 9.37
CA LYS A 508 17.86 3.95 9.48
C LYS A 508 17.95 4.52 8.07
N ALA A 509 17.27 5.64 7.82
CA ALA A 509 17.48 6.39 6.58
C ALA A 509 18.97 6.71 6.49
N GLU A 510 19.61 6.32 5.39
CA GLU A 510 20.98 6.74 5.11
C GLU A 510 21.02 8.27 5.19
N LYS A 511 22.00 8.80 5.95
CA LYS A 511 22.31 10.22 5.86
C LYS A 511 22.87 10.45 4.46
N THR A 512 22.02 10.84 3.52
CA THR A 512 22.43 11.37 2.21
C THR A 512 23.16 12.70 2.35
#